data_AF-A0A2K6RT43-F1
#
_entry.id   AF-A0A2K6RT43-F1
#
_cell.length_a   1.000
_cell.length_b   1.000
_cell.length_c   1.000
_cell.angle_alpha   90.00
_cell.angle_beta   90.00
_cell.angle_gamma   90.00
#
_symmetry.space_group_name_H-M   'P 1'
#
loop_
_entity.id
_entity.type
_entity.pdbx_description
1 polymer ?
#
loop_
_entity_poly.entity_id
_entity_poly.type
_entity_poly.pdbx_seq_one_letter_code
_entity_poly.pdbx_strand_id
1 'polypeptide(L)'
;MEMASSAGSWLSGCLIPLLFLRLSVHVSGRTGDTSKFHVALLGGTAELLCPLSLWPGTVPKEVRWLRSPFPQRSQVVHMFRDGKDQDEDLMPEYKGRTVLVRDAQEGSVTLQILDVRLEDQGSYRCLIQVGNLSKEDTVILQVAAPSVGSLSPSAVALAVILPVLILLIMVCLCLIWKQRRSKEKLLYEHVTEVDNLLSEHAKEKGKLHKALKKLRSELKLKRAAANSGWRRARLHFVAVTLDPETAHPKLILSEDQRCVRLGDRRQPVPDNPQRFDFVVSILGSEYFTTGCHYWEVYVGHKTKWILGVCSESVSRKGKVTASPANGHWLLRQSHGNEYEALTSPQTSFRLKEPPRCVGIFLDYEAGVISFYNVTNKSHIFTFTHSFSGPLRPFFEPCLHDGGKNTAPLVICSELHKSEESIVPKPEGKGHANGDVSLKVNSSLLPPKGPELKDIILSLPSDLGPALQGLKVPSF
;
A
#
# COMPACT_ATOMS: atom_id res chain seq x y z
N MET A 1 1.78 7.35 3.13
CA MET A 1 0.99 8.44 3.72
C MET A 1 0.13 8.99 2.60
N GLU A 2 -1.19 8.85 2.78
CA GLU A 2 -2.33 9.44 2.03
C GLU A 2 -2.44 9.12 0.53
N MET A 3 -3.37 8.28 0.02
CA MET A 3 -4.86 8.23 0.08
C MET A 3 -5.58 9.43 -0.57
N ALA A 4 -6.28 9.16 -1.68
CA ALA A 4 -7.66 9.58 -2.04
C ALA A 4 -7.82 9.53 -3.58
N SER A 5 -8.56 8.58 -4.17
CA SER A 5 -10.04 8.48 -4.25
C SER A 5 -10.62 9.24 -5.45
N SER A 6 -11.15 8.50 -6.43
CA SER A 6 -12.51 8.63 -6.98
C SER A 6 -12.56 8.22 -8.46
N ALA A 7 -13.29 7.14 -8.75
CA ALA A 7 -13.93 6.96 -10.05
C ALA A 7 -15.24 6.21 -9.78
N GLY A 8 -16.31 6.99 -9.63
CA GLY A 8 -17.65 6.49 -9.40
C GLY A 8 -18.22 5.78 -10.63
N SER A 9 -18.91 4.68 -10.35
CA SER A 9 -20.27 4.38 -10.82
C SER A 9 -20.64 4.86 -12.24
N TRP A 10 -20.47 3.99 -13.23
CA TRP A 10 -21.25 4.01 -14.47
C TRP A 10 -21.87 2.62 -14.68
N LEU A 11 -22.98 2.37 -13.98
CA LEU A 11 -23.97 1.36 -14.37
C LEU A 11 -25.32 2.05 -14.42
N SER A 12 -25.51 2.87 -15.46
CA SER A 12 -26.81 3.40 -15.85
C SER A 12 -27.22 2.69 -17.14
N GLY A 13 -28.45 2.16 -17.15
CA GLY A 13 -29.13 1.78 -18.38
C GLY A 13 -29.39 0.28 -18.53
N CYS A 14 -30.40 -0.23 -17.81
CA CYS A 14 -31.32 -1.25 -18.33
C CYS A 14 -32.53 -1.36 -17.38
N LEU A 15 -33.41 -0.36 -17.42
CA LEU A 15 -34.79 -0.48 -16.93
C LEU A 15 -35.65 -0.91 -18.13
N ILE A 16 -36.16 -2.15 -18.13
CA ILE A 16 -37.24 -2.60 -19.02
C ILE A 16 -38.24 -3.41 -18.16
N PRO A 17 -39.56 -3.24 -18.36
CA PRO A 17 -40.54 -3.27 -17.29
C PRO A 17 -41.19 -4.65 -17.09
N LEU A 18 -41.53 -4.95 -15.83
CA LEU A 18 -42.43 -6.04 -15.47
C LEU A 18 -43.88 -5.58 -15.70
N LEU A 19 -44.45 -5.94 -16.85
CA LEU A 19 -45.89 -5.87 -17.10
C LEU A 19 -46.59 -6.94 -16.22
N PHE A 20 -47.15 -6.52 -15.08
CA PHE A 20 -48.09 -7.32 -14.32
C PHE A 20 -49.48 -7.23 -14.96
N LEU A 21 -49.96 -8.34 -15.53
CA LEU A 21 -51.36 -8.55 -15.90
C LEU A 21 -52.22 -8.60 -14.62
N ARG A 22 -52.79 -7.46 -14.20
CA ARG A 22 -53.95 -7.43 -13.30
C ARG A 22 -55.25 -7.37 -14.13
N LEU A 23 -55.91 -8.50 -14.29
CA LEU A 23 -57.32 -8.53 -14.71
C LEU A 23 -58.18 -8.01 -13.55
N SER A 24 -58.60 -6.75 -13.64
CA SER A 24 -59.66 -6.21 -12.78
C SER A 24 -60.99 -6.49 -13.46
N VAL A 25 -61.73 -7.48 -12.96
CA VAL A 25 -63.14 -7.65 -13.29
C VAL A 25 -63.91 -6.57 -12.54
N HIS A 26 -64.51 -5.65 -13.29
CA HIS A 26 -65.50 -4.71 -12.81
C HIS A 26 -66.79 -5.47 -12.46
N VAL A 27 -67.18 -5.49 -11.19
CA VAL A 27 -68.59 -5.60 -10.80
C VAL A 27 -68.92 -4.42 -9.91
N SER A 28 -69.62 -3.46 -10.49
CA SER A 28 -70.29 -2.37 -9.80
C SER A 28 -71.59 -2.93 -9.21
N GLY A 29 -71.74 -2.84 -7.89
CA GLY A 29 -72.91 -3.35 -7.18
C GLY A 29 -73.09 -2.65 -5.84
N ARG A 30 -73.80 -1.53 -5.90
CA ARG A 30 -74.16 -0.60 -4.84
C ARG A 30 -74.90 -1.34 -3.70
N THR A 31 -74.41 -1.21 -2.47
CA THR A 31 -75.05 -1.66 -1.24
C THR A 31 -76.36 -0.90 -0.99
N GLY A 32 -77.47 -1.61 -0.97
CA GLY A 32 -78.78 -1.07 -0.60
C GLY A 32 -79.90 -2.09 -0.78
N ASP A 33 -80.45 -2.54 0.35
CA ASP A 33 -81.73 -3.22 0.54
C ASP A 33 -81.81 -4.72 0.16
N THR A 34 -81.45 -5.56 1.13
CA THR A 34 -81.69 -7.01 1.12
C THR A 34 -83.18 -7.32 1.27
N SER A 35 -83.92 -7.25 0.16
CA SER A 35 -85.03 -8.19 -0.02
C SER A 35 -84.41 -9.59 -0.14
N LYS A 36 -84.78 -10.54 0.73
CA LYS A 36 -84.19 -11.88 0.75
C LYS A 36 -84.48 -12.59 -0.59
N PHE A 37 -83.47 -12.63 -1.47
CA PHE A 37 -83.51 -13.40 -2.71
C PHE A 37 -83.15 -14.85 -2.42
N HIS A 38 -84.00 -15.77 -2.82
CA HIS A 38 -83.75 -17.22 -2.82
C HIS A 38 -83.49 -17.67 -4.26
N VAL A 39 -82.46 -18.46 -4.48
CA VAL A 39 -82.10 -18.99 -5.80
C VAL A 39 -82.38 -20.49 -5.82
N ALA A 40 -83.14 -20.95 -6.81
CA ALA A 40 -83.37 -22.37 -7.05
C ALA A 40 -82.95 -22.76 -8.48
N LEU A 41 -82.46 -24.00 -8.61
CA LEU A 41 -82.17 -24.60 -9.92
C LEU A 41 -83.48 -25.02 -10.59
N LEU A 42 -83.56 -24.87 -11.91
CA LEU A 42 -84.71 -25.34 -12.68
C LEU A 42 -84.88 -26.87 -12.52
N GLY A 43 -86.09 -27.30 -12.14
CA GLY A 43 -86.43 -28.69 -11.78
C GLY A 43 -86.07 -29.10 -10.34
N GLY A 44 -85.47 -28.19 -9.55
CA GLY A 44 -85.09 -28.44 -8.15
C GLY A 44 -86.23 -28.18 -7.14
N THR A 45 -85.88 -28.09 -5.85
CA THR A 45 -86.78 -27.66 -4.78
C THR A 45 -86.39 -26.27 -4.29
N ALA A 46 -87.33 -25.34 -4.22
CA ALA A 46 -87.12 -24.01 -3.65
C ALA A 46 -87.59 -23.96 -2.20
N GLU A 47 -86.74 -23.49 -1.28
CA GLU A 47 -87.08 -23.29 0.13
C GLU A 47 -87.20 -21.80 0.44
N LEU A 48 -88.42 -21.34 0.74
CA LEU A 48 -88.75 -19.94 1.00
C LEU A 48 -89.02 -19.76 2.50
N LEU A 49 -88.04 -19.21 3.21
CA LEU A 49 -88.16 -18.94 4.65
C LEU A 49 -89.01 -17.67 4.87
N CYS A 50 -90.10 -17.78 5.62
CA CYS A 50 -90.87 -16.60 6.03
C CYS A 50 -90.00 -15.70 6.91
N PRO A 51 -89.81 -14.41 6.59
CA PRO A 51 -88.96 -13.53 7.40
C PRO A 51 -89.54 -13.19 8.78
N LEU A 52 -90.82 -13.53 9.02
CA LEU A 52 -91.48 -13.34 10.30
C LEU A 52 -91.03 -14.43 11.29
N SER A 53 -90.43 -14.03 12.41
CA SER A 53 -90.11 -14.93 13.52
C SER A 53 -91.32 -15.09 14.46
N LEU A 54 -91.67 -16.34 14.78
CA LEU A 54 -92.61 -16.66 15.86
C LEU A 54 -91.84 -16.92 17.16
N TRP A 55 -92.50 -16.72 18.30
CA TRP A 55 -91.90 -17.07 19.60
C TRP A 55 -91.89 -18.59 19.78
N PRO A 56 -90.86 -19.19 20.41
CA PRO A 56 -90.78 -20.63 20.62
C PRO A 56 -92.02 -21.17 21.35
N GLY A 57 -92.63 -22.23 20.82
CA GLY A 57 -93.83 -22.87 21.39
C GLY A 57 -95.18 -22.24 21.01
N THR A 58 -95.21 -21.20 20.17
CA THR A 58 -96.46 -20.59 19.68
C THR A 58 -96.99 -21.35 18.46
N VAL A 59 -98.21 -21.89 18.54
CA VAL A 59 -98.86 -22.56 17.39
C VAL A 59 -99.68 -21.54 16.60
N PRO A 60 -99.31 -21.21 15.35
CA PRO A 60 -100.10 -20.28 14.55
C PRO A 60 -101.46 -20.91 14.24
N LYS A 61 -102.52 -20.10 14.35
CA LYS A 61 -103.88 -20.53 14.01
C LYS A 61 -104.01 -20.75 12.50
N GLU A 62 -103.32 -19.90 11.73
CA GLU A 62 -103.33 -19.94 10.28
C GLU A 62 -102.02 -19.38 9.69
N VAL A 63 -101.52 -20.04 8.65
CA VAL A 63 -100.42 -19.55 7.80
C VAL A 63 -100.88 -19.59 6.34
N ARG A 64 -100.75 -18.46 5.64
CA ARG A 64 -101.07 -18.33 4.22
C ARG A 64 -99.84 -17.87 3.44
N TRP A 65 -99.52 -18.56 2.37
CA TRP A 65 -98.60 -18.08 1.35
C TRP A 65 -99.37 -17.64 0.13
N LEU A 66 -99.12 -16.42 -0.31
CA LEU A 66 -99.83 -15.75 -1.38
C LEU A 66 -98.84 -15.39 -2.49
N ARG A 67 -99.24 -15.58 -3.74
CA ARG A 67 -98.52 -15.06 -4.90
C ARG A 67 -99.44 -14.12 -5.67
N SER A 68 -98.87 -13.02 -6.15
CA SER A 68 -99.58 -12.05 -6.97
C SER A 68 -99.02 -12.06 -8.39
N PRO A 69 -99.49 -12.97 -9.27
CA PRO A 69 -99.08 -12.95 -10.68
C PRO A 69 -99.56 -11.68 -11.39
N PHE A 70 -100.58 -11.00 -10.85
CA PHE A 70 -101.09 -9.70 -11.33
C PHE A 70 -101.31 -8.73 -10.16
N PRO A 71 -101.21 -7.40 -10.35
CA PRO A 71 -101.20 -6.41 -9.26
C PRO A 71 -102.48 -6.35 -8.38
N GLN A 72 -103.59 -6.94 -8.82
CA GLN A 72 -104.91 -6.79 -8.17
C GLN A 72 -105.53 -8.12 -7.68
N ARG A 73 -104.85 -9.27 -7.85
CA ARG A 73 -105.33 -10.57 -7.34
C ARG A 73 -104.17 -11.35 -6.74
N SER A 74 -104.11 -11.40 -5.41
CA SER A 74 -103.31 -12.37 -4.69
C SER A 74 -104.07 -13.70 -4.62
N GLN A 75 -103.41 -14.78 -5.04
CA GLN A 75 -103.96 -16.14 -4.96
C GLN A 75 -103.13 -16.97 -3.98
N VAL A 76 -103.78 -17.95 -3.36
CA VAL A 76 -103.17 -18.78 -2.32
C VAL A 76 -102.29 -19.85 -2.95
N VAL A 77 -101.00 -19.81 -2.64
CA VAL A 77 -100.01 -20.82 -3.03
C VAL A 77 -100.02 -22.00 -2.05
N HIS A 78 -100.21 -21.71 -0.75
CA HIS A 78 -100.28 -22.72 0.29
C HIS A 78 -101.07 -22.21 1.51
N MET A 79 -101.90 -23.06 2.12
CA MET A 79 -102.70 -22.72 3.31
C MET A 79 -102.54 -23.78 4.39
N PHE A 80 -102.22 -23.35 5.61
CA PHE A 80 -102.21 -24.18 6.80
C PHE A 80 -103.15 -23.60 7.84
N ARG A 81 -104.12 -24.39 8.32
CA ARG A 81 -105.11 -23.97 9.33
C ARG A 81 -105.45 -25.14 10.25
N ASP A 82 -105.57 -24.86 11.55
CA ASP A 82 -106.03 -25.82 12.57
C ASP A 82 -105.25 -27.15 12.58
N GLY A 83 -103.93 -27.10 12.39
CA GLY A 83 -103.07 -28.28 12.51
C GLY A 83 -102.84 -29.06 11.21
N LYS A 84 -103.50 -28.72 10.09
CA LYS A 84 -103.39 -29.43 8.81
C LYS A 84 -103.21 -28.48 7.61
N ASP A 85 -102.52 -28.97 6.59
CA ASP A 85 -102.46 -28.32 5.27
C ASP A 85 -103.83 -28.44 4.61
N GLN A 86 -104.30 -27.34 4.01
CA GLN A 86 -105.59 -27.23 3.37
C GLN A 86 -105.39 -27.12 1.85
N ASP A 87 -106.22 -27.84 1.10
CA ASP A 87 -106.17 -27.86 -0.37
C ASP A 87 -107.34 -27.09 -1.03
N GLU A 88 -108.18 -26.44 -0.21
CA GLU A 88 -109.32 -25.62 -0.66
C GLU A 88 -108.82 -24.24 -1.14
N ASP A 89 -109.27 -23.80 -2.32
CA ASP A 89 -108.93 -22.50 -2.95
C ASP A 89 -107.44 -22.25 -3.27
N LEU A 90 -106.61 -23.29 -3.38
CA LEU A 90 -105.21 -23.18 -3.82
C LEU A 90 -105.09 -23.00 -5.34
N MET A 91 -104.07 -22.25 -5.76
CA MET A 91 -103.68 -22.13 -7.17
C MET A 91 -103.43 -23.52 -7.79
N PRO A 92 -104.05 -23.86 -8.93
CA PRO A 92 -103.92 -25.19 -9.54
C PRO A 92 -102.48 -25.61 -9.82
N GLU A 93 -101.59 -24.66 -10.14
CA GLU A 93 -100.20 -24.92 -10.51
C GLU A 93 -99.31 -25.34 -9.32
N TYR A 94 -99.76 -25.05 -8.09
CA TYR A 94 -99.04 -25.33 -6.84
C TYR A 94 -99.60 -26.50 -6.05
N LYS A 95 -100.75 -27.03 -6.47
CA LYS A 95 -101.41 -28.16 -5.81
C LYS A 95 -100.52 -29.41 -5.88
N GLY A 96 -100.22 -30.00 -4.71
CA GLY A 96 -99.33 -31.16 -4.60
C GLY A 96 -97.84 -30.87 -4.81
N ARG A 97 -97.45 -29.61 -5.02
CA ARG A 97 -96.05 -29.18 -5.18
C ARG A 97 -95.55 -28.33 -4.02
N THR A 98 -96.41 -28.00 -3.07
CA THR A 98 -96.06 -27.13 -1.93
C THR A 98 -96.15 -27.90 -0.62
N VAL A 99 -95.17 -27.68 0.26
CA VAL A 99 -95.12 -28.28 1.59
C VAL A 99 -94.71 -27.22 2.60
N LEU A 100 -95.41 -27.13 3.73
CA LEU A 100 -95.04 -26.25 4.82
C LEU A 100 -94.17 -26.97 5.85
N VAL A 101 -92.93 -26.50 6.02
CA VAL A 101 -92.02 -27.00 7.05
C VAL A 101 -92.01 -26.00 8.20
N ARG A 102 -92.23 -26.48 9.42
CA ARG A 102 -92.17 -25.66 10.65
C ARG A 102 -91.06 -26.16 11.56
N ASP A 103 -90.24 -25.23 12.03
CA ASP A 103 -89.31 -25.48 13.12
C ASP A 103 -89.89 -24.94 14.43
N ALA A 104 -90.26 -25.84 15.35
CA ALA A 104 -90.85 -25.48 16.65
C ALA A 104 -89.84 -24.87 17.63
N GLN A 105 -88.54 -25.12 17.44
CA GLN A 105 -87.45 -24.59 18.27
C GLN A 105 -87.09 -23.17 17.84
N GLU A 106 -87.03 -22.92 16.53
CA GLU A 106 -86.66 -21.62 15.96
C GLU A 106 -87.87 -20.70 15.71
N GLY A 107 -89.08 -21.26 15.72
CA GLY A 107 -90.31 -20.52 15.42
C GLY A 107 -90.39 -20.08 13.95
N SER A 108 -89.69 -20.79 13.06
CA SER A 108 -89.61 -20.47 11.63
C SER A 108 -90.64 -21.26 10.82
N VAL A 109 -91.13 -20.63 9.76
CA VAL A 109 -92.13 -21.21 8.87
C VAL A 109 -91.62 -21.09 7.43
N THR A 110 -91.39 -22.23 6.79
CA THR A 110 -90.76 -22.31 5.47
C THR A 110 -91.70 -22.96 4.47
N LEU A 111 -91.91 -22.33 3.33
CA LEU A 111 -92.61 -22.92 2.20
C LEU A 111 -91.59 -23.61 1.29
N GLN A 112 -91.76 -24.92 1.08
CA GLN A 112 -91.03 -25.66 0.06
C GLN A 112 -91.88 -25.77 -1.20
N ILE A 113 -91.31 -25.43 -2.36
CA ILE A 113 -91.92 -25.62 -3.68
C ILE A 113 -91.09 -26.65 -4.45
N LEU A 114 -91.71 -27.78 -4.80
CA LEU A 114 -91.12 -28.89 -5.54
C LEU A 114 -91.23 -28.66 -7.05
N ASP A 115 -90.30 -29.23 -7.82
CA ASP A 115 -90.27 -29.17 -9.29
C ASP A 115 -90.25 -27.73 -9.84
N VAL A 116 -89.32 -26.91 -9.37
CA VAL A 116 -89.27 -25.45 -9.68
C VAL A 116 -89.23 -25.20 -11.20
N ARG A 117 -90.22 -24.46 -11.70
CA ARG A 117 -90.35 -24.04 -13.10
C ARG A 117 -89.81 -22.63 -13.26
N LEU A 118 -89.43 -22.25 -14.48
CA LEU A 118 -89.01 -20.87 -14.78
C LEU A 118 -90.12 -19.84 -14.42
N GLU A 119 -91.38 -20.26 -14.52
CA GLU A 119 -92.57 -19.47 -14.17
C GLU A 119 -92.77 -19.28 -12.66
N ASP A 120 -92.08 -20.06 -11.81
CA ASP A 120 -92.15 -19.90 -10.34
C ASP A 120 -91.34 -18.68 -9.86
N GLN A 121 -90.51 -18.10 -10.72
CA GLN A 121 -89.75 -16.89 -10.42
C GLN A 121 -90.68 -15.71 -10.09
N GLY A 122 -90.47 -15.06 -8.94
CA GLY A 122 -91.28 -13.92 -8.53
C GLY A 122 -91.38 -13.74 -7.02
N SER A 123 -92.28 -12.86 -6.59
CA SER A 123 -92.50 -12.54 -5.18
C SER A 123 -93.60 -13.39 -4.54
N TYR A 124 -93.35 -13.82 -3.31
CA TYR A 124 -94.24 -14.61 -2.48
C TYR A 124 -94.44 -13.89 -1.15
N ARG A 125 -95.69 -13.74 -0.72
CA ARG A 125 -96.06 -13.09 0.52
C ARG A 125 -96.49 -14.13 1.55
N CYS A 126 -95.83 -14.14 2.69
CA CYS A 126 -96.16 -14.97 3.84
C CYS A 126 -97.04 -14.18 4.81
N LEU A 127 -98.16 -14.74 5.25
CA LEU A 127 -99.12 -14.13 6.16
C LEU A 127 -99.41 -15.10 7.31
N ILE A 128 -99.09 -14.70 8.54
CA ILE A 128 -99.24 -15.54 9.73
C ILE A 128 -100.24 -14.91 10.69
N GLN A 129 -101.19 -15.71 11.18
CA GLN A 129 -102.20 -15.30 12.14
C GLN A 129 -102.01 -16.02 13.48
N VAL A 130 -101.81 -15.23 14.54
CA VAL A 130 -101.64 -15.70 15.93
C VAL A 130 -102.70 -14.99 16.80
N GLY A 131 -103.72 -15.73 17.25
CA GLY A 131 -104.87 -15.13 17.93
C GLY A 131 -105.62 -14.14 17.02
N ASN A 132 -105.70 -12.87 17.44
CA ASN A 132 -106.32 -11.78 16.68
C ASN A 132 -105.30 -10.90 15.92
N LEU A 133 -104.01 -11.22 15.97
CA LEU A 133 -102.96 -10.47 15.29
C LEU A 133 -102.55 -11.19 14.01
N SER A 134 -102.54 -10.45 12.89
CA SER A 134 -101.96 -10.90 11.62
C SER A 134 -100.68 -10.11 11.32
N LYS A 135 -99.67 -10.81 10.80
CA LYS A 135 -98.44 -10.21 10.28
C LYS A 135 -98.17 -10.75 8.88
N GLU A 136 -97.63 -9.92 8.00
CA GLU A 136 -97.24 -10.32 6.64
C GLU A 136 -95.84 -9.81 6.27
N ASP A 137 -95.13 -10.56 5.42
CA ASP A 137 -93.85 -10.15 4.82
C ASP A 137 -93.63 -10.86 3.46
N THR A 138 -92.67 -10.40 2.64
CA THR A 138 -92.46 -10.84 1.25
C THR A 138 -91.05 -11.40 0.98
N VAL A 139 -90.96 -12.44 0.14
CA VAL A 139 -89.72 -13.13 -0.28
C VAL A 139 -89.68 -13.23 -1.81
N ILE A 140 -88.50 -13.21 -2.43
CA ILE A 140 -88.35 -13.28 -3.90
C ILE A 140 -87.59 -14.56 -4.30
N LEU A 141 -88.13 -15.33 -5.25
CA LEU A 141 -87.50 -16.52 -5.84
C LEU A 141 -86.91 -16.21 -7.23
N GLN A 142 -85.65 -16.58 -7.48
CA GLN A 142 -84.95 -16.53 -8.78
C GLN A 142 -84.60 -17.95 -9.28
N VAL A 143 -84.73 -18.21 -10.58
CA VAL A 143 -84.48 -19.53 -11.18
C VAL A 143 -83.25 -19.49 -12.10
N ALA A 144 -82.26 -20.37 -11.87
CA ALA A 144 -81.02 -20.44 -12.64
C ALA A 144 -81.05 -21.52 -13.74
N ALA A 145 -80.58 -21.20 -14.96
CA ALA A 145 -80.42 -22.12 -16.09
C ALA A 145 -79.02 -21.97 -16.77
N PRO A 146 -78.30 -23.07 -17.11
CA PRO A 146 -76.96 -22.98 -17.71
C PRO A 146 -76.99 -22.79 -19.24
N SER A 147 -76.07 -21.97 -19.78
CA SER A 147 -75.82 -21.79 -21.22
C SER A 147 -74.36 -22.12 -21.60
N VAL A 148 -74.14 -22.70 -22.79
CA VAL A 148 -72.84 -23.20 -23.29
C VAL A 148 -72.35 -22.32 -24.46
N GLY A 149 -71.07 -21.92 -24.49
CA GLY A 149 -70.48 -21.02 -25.52
C GLY A 149 -69.26 -21.59 -26.27
N SER A 150 -68.98 -21.07 -27.49
CA SER A 150 -67.90 -21.49 -28.42
C SER A 150 -66.77 -20.42 -28.57
N LEU A 151 -65.55 -20.84 -28.95
CA LEU A 151 -64.29 -20.03 -29.00
C LEU A 151 -63.89 -19.55 -30.43
N SER A 152 -63.12 -18.44 -30.54
CA SER A 152 -62.82 -17.71 -31.80
C SER A 152 -61.36 -17.81 -32.34
N PRO A 153 -61.09 -17.50 -33.64
CA PRO A 153 -59.83 -17.82 -34.35
C PRO A 153 -58.54 -17.06 -33.94
N SER A 154 -58.63 -15.85 -33.36
CA SER A 154 -57.45 -15.07 -32.97
C SER A 154 -56.67 -15.67 -31.79
N ALA A 155 -57.33 -16.52 -31.00
CA ALA A 155 -56.70 -17.27 -29.90
C ALA A 155 -55.70 -18.32 -30.40
N VAL A 156 -55.88 -18.86 -31.62
CA VAL A 156 -55.06 -19.94 -32.16
C VAL A 156 -53.72 -19.42 -32.71
N ALA A 157 -53.71 -18.25 -33.36
CA ALA A 157 -52.47 -17.66 -33.89
C ALA A 157 -51.48 -17.26 -32.78
N LEU A 158 -51.98 -16.73 -31.65
CA LEU A 158 -51.15 -16.38 -30.49
C LEU A 158 -50.55 -17.62 -29.83
N ALA A 159 -51.24 -18.76 -29.87
CA ALA A 159 -50.75 -20.02 -29.31
C ALA A 159 -49.50 -20.57 -30.02
N VAL A 160 -49.24 -20.18 -31.28
CA VAL A 160 -48.10 -20.66 -32.08
C VAL A 160 -46.94 -19.67 -32.08
N ILE A 161 -47.20 -18.36 -32.10
CA ILE A 161 -46.15 -17.33 -32.20
C ILE A 161 -45.40 -17.15 -30.86
N LEU A 162 -46.11 -17.21 -29.73
CA LEU A 162 -45.49 -17.04 -28.40
C LEU A 162 -44.40 -18.09 -28.12
N PRO A 163 -44.62 -19.40 -28.33
CA PRO A 163 -43.61 -20.43 -28.10
C PRO A 163 -42.35 -20.25 -28.94
N VAL A 164 -42.51 -19.87 -30.21
CA VAL A 164 -41.37 -19.64 -31.12
C VAL A 164 -40.54 -18.44 -30.64
N LEU A 165 -41.19 -17.36 -30.22
CA LEU A 165 -40.50 -16.19 -29.68
C LEU A 165 -39.76 -16.53 -28.37
N ILE A 166 -40.38 -17.31 -27.49
CA ILE A 166 -39.75 -17.78 -26.24
C ILE A 166 -38.51 -18.63 -26.55
N LEU A 167 -38.60 -19.54 -27.53
CA LEU A 167 -37.45 -20.37 -27.94
C LEU A 167 -36.29 -19.51 -28.47
N LEU A 168 -36.58 -18.51 -29.29
CA LEU A 168 -35.56 -17.59 -29.82
C LEU A 168 -34.88 -16.79 -28.70
N ILE A 169 -35.64 -16.30 -27.73
CA ILE A 169 -35.10 -15.59 -26.57
C ILE A 169 -34.21 -16.52 -25.75
N MET A 170 -34.63 -17.77 -25.50
CA MET A 170 -33.83 -18.76 -24.78
C MET A 170 -32.50 -19.07 -25.49
N VAL A 171 -32.51 -19.20 -26.82
CA VAL A 171 -31.28 -19.41 -27.60
C VAL A 171 -30.35 -18.19 -27.49
N CYS A 172 -30.87 -16.97 -27.65
CA CYS A 172 -30.08 -15.75 -27.49
C CYS A 172 -29.46 -15.63 -26.09
N LEU A 173 -30.23 -15.90 -25.03
CA LEU A 173 -29.72 -15.90 -23.66
C LEU A 173 -28.63 -16.96 -23.46
N CYS A 174 -28.81 -18.15 -24.03
CA CYS A 174 -27.83 -19.23 -23.97
C CYS A 174 -26.52 -18.85 -24.68
N LEU A 175 -26.60 -18.20 -25.84
CA LEU A 175 -25.42 -17.71 -26.58
C LEU A 175 -24.68 -16.61 -25.81
N ILE A 176 -25.40 -15.64 -25.24
CA ILE A 176 -24.83 -14.59 -24.39
C ILE A 176 -24.15 -15.20 -23.16
N TRP A 177 -24.82 -16.14 -22.48
CA TRP A 177 -24.24 -16.88 -21.36
C TRP A 177 -22.97 -17.63 -21.74
N LYS A 178 -22.98 -18.35 -22.88
CA LYS A 178 -21.83 -19.09 -23.39
C LYS A 178 -20.65 -18.15 -23.70
N GLN A 179 -20.93 -17.01 -24.33
CA GLN A 179 -19.91 -16.02 -24.66
C GLN A 179 -19.32 -15.35 -23.42
N ARG A 180 -20.16 -15.01 -22.42
CA ARG A 180 -19.72 -14.45 -21.14
C ARG A 180 -18.83 -15.43 -20.37
N ARG A 181 -19.25 -16.69 -20.28
CA ARG A 181 -18.50 -17.77 -19.62
C ARG A 181 -17.15 -18.06 -20.28
N SER A 182 -17.03 -17.88 -21.60
CA SER A 182 -15.76 -18.01 -22.32
C SER A 182 -14.78 -16.88 -21.96
N LYS A 183 -15.26 -15.63 -21.94
CA LYS A 183 -14.44 -14.46 -21.56
C LYS A 183 -13.94 -14.52 -20.12
N GLU A 184 -14.76 -15.00 -19.19
CA GLU A 184 -14.38 -15.17 -17.78
C GLU A 184 -13.24 -16.18 -17.59
N LYS A 185 -13.19 -17.25 -18.40
CA LYS A 185 -12.09 -18.23 -18.36
C LYS A 185 -10.76 -17.62 -18.81
N LEU A 186 -10.76 -16.88 -19.92
CA LEU A 186 -9.56 -16.21 -20.42
C LEU A 186 -9.06 -15.13 -19.45
N LEU A 187 -9.99 -14.39 -18.84
CA LEU A 187 -9.67 -13.40 -17.82
C LEU A 187 -9.06 -14.06 -16.57
N TYR A 188 -9.63 -15.19 -16.13
CA TYR A 188 -9.09 -15.93 -14.99
C TYR A 188 -7.67 -16.43 -15.25
N GLU A 189 -7.41 -17.00 -16.43
CA GLU A 189 -6.08 -17.47 -16.84
C GLU A 189 -5.05 -16.33 -16.86
N HIS A 190 -5.39 -15.19 -17.46
CA HIS A 190 -4.53 -14.00 -17.43
C HIS A 190 -4.30 -13.46 -16.02
N VAL A 191 -5.32 -13.44 -15.16
CA VAL A 191 -5.20 -13.00 -13.77
C VAL A 191 -4.27 -13.93 -12.99
N THR A 192 -4.37 -15.25 -13.19
CA THR A 192 -3.49 -16.21 -12.52
C THR A 192 -2.05 -16.11 -13.00
N GLU A 193 -1.82 -15.88 -14.29
CA GLU A 193 -0.47 -15.68 -14.83
C GLU A 193 0.16 -14.41 -14.26
N VAL A 194 -0.60 -13.31 -14.21
CA VAL A 194 -0.14 -12.06 -13.58
C VAL A 194 0.14 -12.25 -12.10
N ASP A 195 -0.69 -12.96 -11.35
CA ASP A 195 -0.47 -13.23 -9.93
C ASP A 195 0.78 -14.09 -9.68
N ASN A 196 0.99 -15.11 -10.53
CA ASN A 196 2.20 -15.94 -10.50
C ASN A 196 3.47 -15.10 -10.77
N LEU A 197 3.43 -14.22 -11.78
CA LEU A 197 4.54 -13.32 -12.09
C LEU A 197 4.80 -12.32 -10.95
N LEU A 198 3.75 -11.77 -10.33
CA LEU A 198 3.87 -10.89 -9.17
C LEU A 198 4.49 -11.62 -7.97
N SER A 199 4.09 -12.87 -7.73
CA SER A 199 4.64 -13.73 -6.66
C SER A 199 6.13 -14.03 -6.87
N GLU A 200 6.54 -14.38 -8.08
CA GLU A 200 7.96 -14.61 -8.39
C GLU A 200 8.79 -13.33 -8.25
N HIS A 201 8.28 -12.17 -8.70
CA HIS A 201 8.94 -10.88 -8.48
C HIS A 201 9.06 -10.55 -6.98
N ALA A 202 8.03 -10.79 -6.18
CA ALA A 202 8.06 -10.58 -4.73
C ALA A 202 9.13 -11.45 -4.05
N LYS A 203 9.26 -12.71 -4.49
CA LYS A 203 10.28 -13.66 -4.03
C LYS A 203 11.69 -13.22 -4.41
N GLU A 204 11.91 -12.76 -5.63
CA GLU A 204 13.20 -12.19 -6.06
C GLU A 204 13.58 -10.94 -5.28
N LYS A 205 12.64 -10.00 -5.10
CA LYS A 205 12.84 -8.82 -4.25
C LYS A 205 13.21 -9.21 -2.83
N GLY A 206 12.55 -10.23 -2.27
CA GLY A 206 12.88 -10.80 -0.96
C GLY A 206 14.30 -11.36 -0.90
N LYS A 207 14.73 -12.12 -1.92
CA LYS A 207 16.10 -12.66 -2.02
C LYS A 207 17.14 -11.52 -2.12
N LEU A 208 16.91 -10.54 -2.99
CA LEU A 208 17.80 -9.39 -3.17
C LEU A 208 17.92 -8.57 -1.89
N HIS A 209 16.81 -8.31 -1.19
CA HIS A 209 16.82 -7.58 0.07
C HIS A 209 17.60 -8.32 1.16
N LYS A 210 17.44 -9.65 1.26
CA LYS A 210 18.24 -10.50 2.16
C LYS A 210 19.73 -10.43 1.83
N ALA A 211 20.11 -10.52 0.55
CA ALA A 211 21.49 -10.42 0.10
C ALA A 211 22.10 -9.04 0.40
N LEU A 212 21.36 -7.96 0.13
CA LEU A 212 21.78 -6.59 0.43
C LEU A 212 21.99 -6.38 1.93
N LYS A 213 21.07 -6.88 2.76
CA LYS A 213 21.18 -6.81 4.23
C LYS A 213 22.43 -7.54 4.72
N LYS A 214 22.70 -8.73 4.18
CA LYS A 214 23.93 -9.51 4.47
C LYS A 214 25.18 -8.73 4.09
N LEU A 215 25.29 -8.25 2.85
CA LEU A 215 26.44 -7.48 2.38
C LEU A 215 26.67 -6.21 3.21
N ARG A 216 25.59 -5.51 3.59
CA ARG A 216 25.67 -4.33 4.47
C ARG A 216 26.19 -4.69 5.85
N SER A 217 25.79 -5.82 6.42
CA SER A 217 26.29 -6.28 7.73
C SER A 217 27.77 -6.66 7.68
N GLU A 218 28.20 -7.38 6.63
CA GLU A 218 29.61 -7.72 6.41
C GLU A 218 30.47 -6.49 6.22
N LEU A 219 30.00 -5.50 5.43
CA LEU A 219 30.70 -4.23 5.24
C LEU A 219 30.83 -3.45 6.55
N LYS A 220 29.78 -3.45 7.40
CA LYS A 220 29.82 -2.84 8.72
C LYS A 220 30.87 -3.51 9.62
N LEU A 221 30.93 -4.84 9.61
CA LEU A 221 31.91 -5.59 10.40
C LEU A 221 33.35 -5.32 9.91
N LYS A 222 33.59 -5.39 8.60
CA LYS A 222 34.91 -5.07 7.99
C LYS A 222 35.34 -3.64 8.32
N ARG A 223 34.42 -2.67 8.28
CA ARG A 223 34.69 -1.28 8.71
C ARG A 223 34.98 -1.18 10.19
N ALA A 224 34.26 -1.89 11.05
CA ALA A 224 34.53 -1.88 12.49
C ALA A 224 35.92 -2.45 12.81
N ALA A 225 36.31 -3.55 12.16
CA ALA A 225 37.64 -4.14 12.28
C ALA A 225 38.74 -3.22 11.72
N ALA A 226 38.50 -2.57 10.57
CA ALA A 226 39.43 -1.58 10.04
C ALA A 226 39.59 -0.37 10.98
N ASN A 227 38.47 0.14 11.52
CA ASN A 227 38.45 1.24 12.48
C ASN A 227 39.20 0.89 13.77
N SER A 228 39.09 -0.35 14.26
CA SER A 228 39.83 -0.79 15.45
C SER A 228 41.33 -0.89 15.17
N GLY A 229 41.72 -1.41 13.99
CA GLY A 229 43.10 -1.41 13.52
C GLY A 229 43.69 0.00 13.44
N TRP A 230 42.98 0.94 12.82
CA TRP A 230 43.42 2.34 12.73
C TRP A 230 43.55 3.01 14.10
N ARG A 231 42.60 2.79 15.02
CA ARG A 231 42.67 3.33 16.39
C ARG A 231 43.87 2.80 17.16
N ARG A 232 44.21 1.51 16.99
CA ARG A 232 45.41 0.90 17.57
C ARG A 232 46.68 1.48 16.96
N ALA A 233 46.74 1.61 15.63
CA ALA A 233 47.88 2.21 14.94
C ALA A 233 48.19 3.63 15.47
N ARG A 234 47.15 4.43 15.72
CA ARG A 234 47.29 5.79 16.29
C ARG A 234 47.89 5.85 17.70
N LEU A 235 47.95 4.74 18.45
CA LEU A 235 48.65 4.70 19.73
C LEU A 235 50.17 4.76 19.57
N HIS A 236 50.67 4.53 18.36
CA HIS A 236 52.09 4.51 18.02
C HIS A 236 52.49 5.73 17.19
N PHE A 237 51.85 6.87 17.42
CA PHE A 237 52.12 8.09 16.64
C PHE A 237 53.56 8.57 16.85
N VAL A 238 54.24 8.91 15.76
CA VAL A 238 55.60 9.45 15.77
C VAL A 238 55.66 10.75 14.96
N ALA A 239 56.45 11.70 15.45
CA ALA A 239 56.75 12.91 14.70
C ALA A 239 57.78 12.59 13.61
N VAL A 240 57.40 12.77 12.35
CA VAL A 240 58.25 12.57 11.19
C VAL A 240 58.63 13.91 10.58
N THR A 241 59.89 14.07 10.18
CA THR A 241 60.41 15.23 9.47
C THR A 241 61.03 14.82 8.14
N LEU A 242 61.16 15.75 7.19
CA LEU A 242 61.70 15.50 5.86
C LEU A 242 63.20 15.74 5.83
N ASP A 243 63.97 14.83 5.23
CA ASP A 243 65.42 14.92 5.13
C ASP A 243 65.86 15.69 3.86
N PRO A 244 66.39 16.92 3.98
CA PRO A 244 66.79 17.75 2.83
C PRO A 244 67.94 17.16 2.00
N GLU A 245 68.78 16.29 2.60
CA GLU A 245 69.91 15.68 1.89
C GLU A 245 69.44 14.63 0.88
N THR A 246 68.27 14.03 1.11
CA THR A 246 67.67 13.05 0.19
C THR A 246 66.82 13.69 -0.90
N ALA A 247 66.38 14.93 -0.69
CA ALA A 247 65.38 15.60 -1.52
C ALA A 247 65.84 15.80 -2.96
N HIS A 248 65.00 15.39 -3.92
CA HIS A 248 65.26 15.70 -5.33
C HIS A 248 65.38 17.23 -5.55
N PRO A 249 66.31 17.73 -6.38
CA PRO A 249 66.59 19.17 -6.52
C PRO A 249 65.40 20.06 -6.94
N LYS A 250 64.33 19.50 -7.51
CA LYS A 250 63.10 20.26 -7.83
C LYS A 250 62.11 20.37 -6.66
N LEU A 251 62.32 19.68 -5.56
CA LEU A 251 61.42 19.72 -4.41
C LEU A 251 61.73 20.93 -3.56
N ILE A 252 60.70 21.64 -3.12
CA ILE A 252 60.80 22.77 -2.20
C ILE A 252 60.20 22.34 -0.86
N LEU A 253 60.97 22.51 0.21
CA LEU A 253 60.60 22.16 1.57
C LEU A 253 60.20 23.41 2.34
N SER A 254 59.33 23.26 3.34
CA SER A 254 59.10 24.28 4.36
C SER A 254 60.24 24.31 5.39
N GLU A 255 60.35 25.43 6.11
CA GLU A 255 61.35 25.63 7.16
C GLU A 255 61.23 24.60 8.30
N ASP A 256 59.99 24.22 8.64
CA ASP A 256 59.69 23.19 9.65
C ASP A 256 59.90 21.75 9.16
N GLN A 257 60.36 21.57 7.92
CA GLN A 257 60.62 20.26 7.29
C GLN A 257 59.42 19.30 7.32
N ARG A 258 58.19 19.82 7.30
CA ARG A 258 56.96 19.00 7.26
C ARG A 258 56.20 19.09 5.96
N CYS A 259 56.45 20.12 5.16
CA CYS A 259 55.79 20.31 3.88
C CYS A 259 56.77 20.10 2.73
N VAL A 260 56.32 19.38 1.70
CA VAL A 260 57.07 19.25 0.44
C VAL A 260 56.16 19.47 -0.75
N ARG A 261 56.61 20.27 -1.70
CA ARG A 261 55.95 20.49 -2.99
C ARG A 261 56.95 20.44 -4.13
N LEU A 262 56.45 20.15 -5.33
CA LEU A 262 57.24 20.31 -6.53
C LEU A 262 57.38 21.81 -6.86
N GLY A 263 58.60 22.24 -7.18
CA GLY A 263 58.90 23.56 -7.73
C GLY A 263 59.14 23.50 -9.24
N ASP A 264 59.07 24.67 -9.89
CA ASP A 264 59.23 24.78 -11.34
C ASP A 264 60.69 24.60 -11.79
N ARG A 265 61.65 25.04 -10.96
CA ARG A 265 63.08 25.04 -11.27
C ARG A 265 63.84 24.10 -10.34
N ARG A 266 64.96 23.58 -10.84
CA ARG A 266 65.95 22.87 -10.01
C ARG A 266 66.62 23.88 -9.08
N GLN A 267 66.66 23.56 -7.79
CA GLN A 267 67.39 24.31 -6.78
C GLN A 267 68.90 24.05 -6.93
N PRO A 268 69.75 25.06 -6.63
CA PRO A 268 71.20 24.94 -6.70
C PRO A 268 71.75 24.20 -5.47
N VAL A 269 71.38 22.93 -5.32
CA VAL A 269 71.84 22.06 -4.22
C VAL A 269 72.92 21.10 -4.70
N PRO A 270 73.95 20.78 -3.88
CA PRO A 270 74.98 19.81 -4.26
C PRO A 270 74.39 18.43 -4.51
N ASP A 271 74.91 17.73 -5.51
CA ASP A 271 74.60 16.31 -5.70
C ASP A 271 75.41 15.48 -4.69
N ASN A 272 74.71 14.66 -3.92
CA ASN A 272 75.29 13.75 -2.95
C ASN A 272 74.74 12.33 -3.23
N PRO A 273 75.39 11.25 -2.76
CA PRO A 273 74.92 9.88 -3.01
C PRO A 273 73.52 9.58 -2.45
N GLN A 274 73.12 10.31 -1.40
CA GLN A 274 71.85 10.14 -0.68
C GLN A 274 70.67 10.81 -1.40
N ARG A 275 70.93 11.70 -2.38
CA ARG A 275 69.93 12.51 -3.07
C ARG A 275 69.29 11.78 -4.26
N PHE A 276 67.97 11.84 -4.36
CA PHE A 276 67.26 11.40 -5.56
C PHE A 276 67.53 12.34 -6.76
N ASP A 277 67.92 11.79 -7.91
CA ASP A 277 68.29 12.56 -9.11
C ASP A 277 67.23 12.53 -10.23
N PHE A 278 66.50 11.42 -10.32
CA PHE A 278 65.54 11.12 -11.38
C PHE A 278 64.10 11.18 -10.89
N VAL A 279 63.79 10.48 -9.79
CA VAL A 279 62.46 10.49 -9.17
C VAL A 279 62.28 11.73 -8.30
N VAL A 280 61.11 12.36 -8.35
CA VAL A 280 60.81 13.60 -7.61
C VAL A 280 60.42 13.30 -6.15
N SER A 281 61.27 12.54 -5.46
CA SER A 281 61.00 11.95 -4.14
C SER A 281 61.91 12.50 -3.04
N ILE A 282 61.52 12.24 -1.80
CA ILE A 282 62.25 12.60 -0.57
C ILE A 282 61.96 11.56 0.52
N LEU A 283 62.90 11.34 1.43
CA LEU A 283 62.73 10.46 2.58
C LEU A 283 62.46 11.25 3.87
N GLY A 284 61.84 10.60 4.85
CA GLY A 284 61.77 11.11 6.22
C GLY A 284 63.10 10.94 6.95
N SER A 285 63.44 11.82 7.89
CA SER A 285 64.69 11.81 8.65
C SER A 285 64.82 10.61 9.59
N GLU A 286 63.71 9.99 9.96
CA GLU A 286 63.61 8.92 10.94
C GLU A 286 63.92 7.55 10.32
N TYR A 287 64.55 6.69 11.12
CA TYR A 287 64.93 5.31 10.76
C TYR A 287 64.24 4.34 11.71
N PHE A 288 63.51 3.39 11.16
CA PHE A 288 62.78 2.37 11.92
C PHE A 288 63.41 1.00 11.72
N THR A 289 63.88 0.40 12.81
CA THR A 289 64.49 -0.94 12.82
C THR A 289 63.75 -1.93 13.71
N THR A 290 62.84 -1.45 14.56
CA THR A 290 62.03 -2.21 15.51
C THR A 290 60.77 -1.42 15.85
N GLY A 291 59.77 -2.08 16.40
CA GLY A 291 58.56 -1.50 16.97
C GLY A 291 57.46 -1.16 15.98
N CYS A 292 56.40 -0.60 16.54
CA CYS A 292 55.26 -0.06 15.82
C CYS A 292 55.37 1.47 15.72
N HIS A 293 55.14 2.03 14.53
CA HIS A 293 55.23 3.46 14.24
C HIS A 293 54.08 3.90 13.34
N TYR A 294 53.54 5.10 13.58
CA TYR A 294 52.44 5.65 12.81
C TYR A 294 52.61 7.14 12.55
N TRP A 295 52.33 7.58 11.32
CA TRP A 295 52.27 9.00 10.99
C TRP A 295 51.16 9.28 9.98
N GLU A 296 50.79 10.55 9.87
CA GLU A 296 49.72 11.01 8.98
C GLU A 296 50.24 12.04 8.00
N VAL A 297 49.79 11.95 6.75
CA VAL A 297 50.16 12.87 5.67
C VAL A 297 48.89 13.46 5.08
N TYR A 298 48.75 14.77 5.17
CA TYR A 298 47.72 15.52 4.49
C TYR A 298 48.07 15.66 3.01
N VAL A 299 47.21 15.10 2.16
CA VAL A 299 47.31 15.12 0.69
C VAL A 299 46.30 16.09 0.05
N GLY A 300 45.33 16.58 0.83
CA GLY A 300 44.36 17.57 0.41
C GLY A 300 43.60 17.16 -0.86
N HIS A 301 43.67 18.00 -1.90
CA HIS A 301 43.01 17.79 -3.19
C HIS A 301 43.98 17.41 -4.31
N LYS A 302 45.18 16.94 -3.97
CA LYS A 302 46.16 16.47 -4.95
C LYS A 302 45.57 15.36 -5.82
N THR A 303 45.93 15.36 -7.10
CA THR A 303 45.46 14.35 -8.07
C THR A 303 46.42 13.18 -8.18
N LYS A 304 47.70 13.38 -7.82
CA LYS A 304 48.78 12.40 -7.89
C LYS A 304 49.74 12.56 -6.72
N TRP A 305 50.10 11.45 -6.10
CA TRP A 305 51.14 11.36 -5.07
C TRP A 305 51.52 9.90 -4.85
N ILE A 306 52.69 9.67 -4.25
CA ILE A 306 53.12 8.37 -3.77
C ILE A 306 53.60 8.51 -2.33
N LEU A 307 53.12 7.63 -1.46
CA LEU A 307 53.41 7.62 -0.03
C LEU A 307 53.73 6.20 0.43
N GLY A 308 54.57 6.05 1.45
CA GLY A 308 54.77 4.78 2.11
C GLY A 308 56.10 4.69 2.84
N VAL A 309 56.73 3.53 2.73
CA VAL A 309 57.99 3.20 3.40
C VAL A 309 58.96 2.60 2.38
N CYS A 310 60.24 2.87 2.52
CA CYS A 310 61.28 2.19 1.78
C CYS A 310 62.43 1.74 2.70
N SER A 311 63.22 0.76 2.24
CA SER A 311 64.50 0.44 2.86
C SER A 311 65.46 1.61 2.74
N GLU A 312 66.34 1.81 3.72
CA GLU A 312 67.43 2.79 3.61
C GLU A 312 68.39 2.46 2.45
N SER A 313 68.52 1.17 2.12
CA SER A 313 69.43 0.64 1.10
C SER A 313 68.91 0.78 -0.35
N VAL A 314 67.76 1.42 -0.57
CA VAL A 314 67.21 1.58 -1.93
C VAL A 314 68.12 2.45 -2.79
N SER A 315 68.25 2.12 -4.07
CA SER A 315 68.99 2.95 -5.01
C SER A 315 68.27 4.28 -5.21
N ARG A 316 69.03 5.37 -5.12
CA ARG A 316 68.53 6.75 -5.24
C ARG A 316 68.89 7.40 -6.56
N LYS A 317 69.66 6.68 -7.40
CA LYS A 317 70.15 7.17 -8.68
C LYS A 317 69.45 6.47 -9.83
N GLY A 318 69.07 7.25 -10.83
CA GLY A 318 68.41 6.78 -12.03
C GLY A 318 66.98 6.27 -11.81
N LYS A 319 66.46 5.57 -12.81
CA LYS A 319 65.08 5.08 -12.81
C LYS A 319 65.03 3.68 -12.21
N VAL A 320 64.48 3.58 -11.00
CA VAL A 320 64.22 2.31 -10.30
C VAL A 320 62.72 2.02 -10.30
N THR A 321 62.33 0.80 -10.64
CA THR A 321 60.93 0.36 -10.53
C THR A 321 60.60 0.14 -9.06
N ALA A 322 59.69 0.92 -8.50
CA ALA A 322 59.24 0.73 -7.13
C ALA A 322 58.45 -0.58 -6.99
N SER A 323 58.95 -1.46 -6.12
CA SER A 323 58.31 -2.72 -5.71
C SER A 323 58.87 -3.20 -4.37
N PRO A 324 58.18 -4.09 -3.64
CA PRO A 324 58.71 -4.70 -2.43
C PRO A 324 60.05 -5.40 -2.63
N ALA A 325 60.25 -6.04 -3.79
CA ALA A 325 61.51 -6.70 -4.14
C ALA A 325 62.69 -5.72 -4.23
N ASN A 326 62.41 -4.46 -4.57
CA ASN A 326 63.38 -3.38 -4.59
C ASN A 326 63.37 -2.53 -3.30
N GLY A 327 62.75 -3.03 -2.22
CA GLY A 327 62.69 -2.36 -0.92
C GLY A 327 61.70 -1.20 -0.84
N HIS A 328 60.64 -1.18 -1.67
CA HIS A 328 59.62 -0.13 -1.68
C HIS A 328 58.23 -0.70 -1.36
N TRP A 329 57.56 -0.17 -0.33
CA TRP A 329 56.18 -0.49 0.05
C TRP A 329 55.34 0.78 -0.03
N LEU A 330 54.90 1.09 -1.25
CA LEU A 330 54.32 2.38 -1.59
C LEU A 330 52.89 2.27 -2.10
N LEU A 331 52.09 3.27 -1.75
CA LEU A 331 50.74 3.50 -2.24
C LEU A 331 50.75 4.73 -3.15
N ARG A 332 50.23 4.58 -4.37
CA ARG A 332 50.16 5.61 -5.41
C ARG A 332 48.71 6.00 -5.68
N GLN A 333 48.43 7.30 -5.79
CA GLN A 333 47.22 7.80 -6.46
C GLN A 333 47.56 8.09 -7.93
N SER A 334 46.82 7.48 -8.87
CA SER A 334 47.10 7.59 -10.31
C SER A 334 46.21 8.65 -11.00
N HIS A 335 44.91 8.42 -11.05
CA HIS A 335 43.94 9.35 -11.65
C HIS A 335 42.58 9.26 -10.95
N GLY A 336 42.05 10.40 -10.52
CA GLY A 336 40.76 10.46 -9.84
C GLY A 336 40.72 9.60 -8.58
N ASN A 337 39.88 8.56 -8.59
CA ASN A 337 39.69 7.64 -7.47
C ASN A 337 40.42 6.29 -7.65
N GLU A 338 41.38 6.22 -8.57
CA GLU A 338 42.21 5.03 -8.80
C GLU A 338 43.49 5.09 -7.99
N TYR A 339 43.74 4.00 -7.27
CA TYR A 339 44.88 3.85 -6.37
C TYR A 339 45.57 2.53 -6.66
N GLU A 340 46.88 2.52 -6.44
CA GLU A 340 47.72 1.38 -6.77
C GLU A 340 48.68 1.13 -5.62
N ALA A 341 48.60 -0.07 -5.05
CA ALA A 341 49.68 -0.58 -4.22
C ALA A 341 50.77 -1.10 -5.15
N LEU A 342 52.00 -0.60 -4.99
CA LEU A 342 53.13 -0.90 -5.88
C LEU A 342 53.71 -2.30 -5.61
N THR A 343 52.87 -3.34 -5.58
CA THR A 343 53.26 -4.75 -5.54
C THR A 343 53.83 -5.21 -6.89
N SER A 344 54.31 -6.46 -6.97
CA SER A 344 54.74 -7.09 -8.22
C SER A 344 53.95 -8.39 -8.46
N PRO A 345 52.97 -8.41 -9.38
CA PRO A 345 52.47 -7.30 -10.20
C PRO A 345 51.74 -6.23 -9.39
N GLN A 346 51.55 -5.02 -9.95
CA GLN A 346 50.88 -3.90 -9.27
C GLN A 346 49.41 -4.22 -8.95
N THR A 347 48.96 -3.87 -7.75
CA THR A 347 47.57 -4.11 -7.33
C THR A 347 46.79 -2.80 -7.43
N SER A 348 45.95 -2.69 -8.47
CA SER A 348 45.09 -1.52 -8.69
C SER A 348 43.71 -1.71 -8.07
N PHE A 349 43.19 -0.67 -7.43
CA PHE A 349 41.86 -0.66 -6.83
C PHE A 349 41.25 0.75 -6.82
N ARG A 350 39.94 0.83 -6.61
CA ARG A 350 39.20 2.09 -6.54
C ARG A 350 38.66 2.34 -5.14
N LEU A 351 38.92 3.53 -4.61
CA LEU A 351 38.33 3.98 -3.35
C LEU A 351 37.01 4.70 -3.62
N LYS A 352 35.98 4.44 -2.80
CA LYS A 352 34.69 5.12 -2.92
C LYS A 352 34.80 6.62 -2.62
N GLU A 353 35.62 6.96 -1.62
CA GLU A 353 35.86 8.33 -1.16
C GLU A 353 37.37 8.57 -1.14
N PRO A 354 37.87 9.61 -1.81
CA PRO A 354 39.30 9.93 -1.82
C PRO A 354 39.76 10.44 -0.45
N PRO A 355 40.92 9.99 0.08
CA PRO A 355 41.47 10.50 1.33
C PRO A 355 41.97 11.94 1.16
N ARG A 356 41.64 12.81 2.12
CA ARG A 356 42.33 14.10 2.34
C ARG A 356 43.59 13.94 3.16
N CYS A 357 43.61 12.91 4.01
CA CYS A 357 44.74 12.55 4.84
C CYS A 357 44.91 11.03 4.85
N VAL A 358 46.15 10.58 4.71
CA VAL A 358 46.56 9.17 4.67
C VAL A 358 47.38 8.88 5.90
N GLY A 359 46.97 7.87 6.67
CA GLY A 359 47.71 7.36 7.81
C GLY A 359 48.54 6.16 7.38
N ILE A 360 49.79 6.11 7.80
CA ILE A 360 50.75 5.06 7.46
C ILE A 360 51.20 4.42 8.78
N PHE A 361 50.98 3.11 8.90
CA PHE A 361 51.34 2.31 10.05
C PHE A 361 52.40 1.30 9.65
N LEU A 362 53.50 1.24 10.39
CA LEU A 362 54.55 0.24 10.29
C LEU A 362 54.57 -0.58 11.58
N ASP A 363 54.48 -1.89 11.47
CA ASP A 363 54.80 -2.85 12.53
C ASP A 363 55.98 -3.68 12.01
N TYR A 364 57.17 -3.36 12.52
CA TYR A 364 58.41 -3.90 12.00
C TYR A 364 58.51 -5.40 12.26
N GLU A 365 58.24 -5.83 13.50
CA GLU A 365 58.32 -7.23 13.92
C GLU A 365 57.27 -8.11 13.25
N ALA A 366 56.02 -7.62 13.09
CA ALA A 366 55.00 -8.36 12.38
C ALA A 366 55.19 -8.32 10.85
N GLY A 367 56.10 -7.51 10.34
CA GLY A 367 56.34 -7.36 8.91
C GLY A 367 55.17 -6.68 8.19
N VAL A 368 54.48 -5.73 8.83
CA VAL A 368 53.22 -5.16 8.33
C VAL A 368 53.37 -3.67 8.05
N ILE A 369 52.96 -3.24 6.86
CA ILE A 369 52.79 -1.81 6.54
C ILE A 369 51.35 -1.59 6.09
N SER A 370 50.57 -0.82 6.86
CA SER A 370 49.16 -0.57 6.61
C SER A 370 48.86 0.89 6.31
N PHE A 371 47.99 1.13 5.35
CA PHE A 371 47.53 2.45 4.93
C PHE A 371 46.07 2.65 5.32
N TYR A 372 45.75 3.83 5.82
CA TYR A 372 44.42 4.20 6.29
C TYR A 372 43.97 5.52 5.69
N ASN A 373 42.70 5.61 5.34
CA ASN A 373 42.04 6.87 5.01
C ASN A 373 41.60 7.52 6.32
N VAL A 374 42.36 8.52 6.79
CA VAL A 374 42.10 9.21 8.06
C VAL A 374 40.78 9.98 8.01
N THR A 375 40.41 10.46 6.83
CA THR A 375 39.20 11.26 6.57
C THR A 375 37.92 10.52 6.94
N ASN A 376 37.78 9.27 6.49
CA ASN A 376 36.59 8.44 6.75
C ASN A 376 36.88 7.24 7.66
N LYS A 377 38.10 7.19 8.21
CA LYS A 377 38.58 6.22 9.21
C LYS A 377 38.69 4.78 8.68
N SER A 378 38.74 4.58 7.36
CA SER A 378 38.79 3.24 6.77
C SER A 378 40.20 2.74 6.47
N HIS A 379 40.37 1.42 6.39
CA HIS A 379 41.56 0.80 5.84
C HIS A 379 41.62 0.99 4.31
N ILE A 380 42.84 1.15 3.76
CA ILE A 380 43.11 1.27 2.33
C ILE A 380 43.78 0.00 1.81
N PHE A 381 44.96 -0.31 2.34
CA PHE A 381 45.79 -1.43 1.87
C PHE A 381 46.80 -1.85 2.94
N THR A 382 47.24 -3.11 2.91
CA THR A 382 48.31 -3.61 3.78
C THR A 382 49.31 -4.44 2.98
N PHE A 383 50.60 -4.12 3.15
CA PHE A 383 51.70 -4.99 2.75
C PHE A 383 52.11 -5.89 3.91
N THR A 384 52.50 -7.12 3.56
CA THR A 384 53.14 -8.05 4.49
C THR A 384 54.47 -8.47 3.89
N HIS A 385 55.56 -8.26 4.63
CA HIS A 385 56.90 -8.57 4.18
C HIS A 385 57.86 -8.74 5.35
N SER A 386 58.88 -9.57 5.18
CA SER A 386 59.97 -9.67 6.15
C SER A 386 60.98 -8.57 5.89
N PHE A 387 61.17 -7.67 6.85
CA PHE A 387 62.10 -6.56 6.70
C PHE A 387 63.51 -6.93 7.15
N SER A 388 64.51 -6.38 6.47
CA SER A 388 65.91 -6.47 6.87
C SER A 388 66.55 -5.08 6.79
N GLY A 389 67.11 -4.63 7.91
CA GLY A 389 67.72 -3.32 8.02
C GLY A 389 66.73 -2.17 8.24
N PRO A 390 67.23 -0.92 8.26
CA PRO A 390 66.42 0.26 8.57
C PRO A 390 65.43 0.61 7.48
N LEU A 391 64.21 0.98 7.89
CA LEU A 391 63.16 1.50 7.02
C LEU A 391 62.96 3.00 7.25
N ARG A 392 62.60 3.74 6.20
CA ARG A 392 62.33 5.18 6.26
C ARG A 392 61.00 5.55 5.61
N PRO A 393 60.31 6.58 6.10
CA PRO A 393 59.17 7.17 5.41
C PRO A 393 59.55 7.65 4.00
N PHE A 394 58.67 7.45 3.04
CA PHE A 394 58.85 7.85 1.65
C PHE A 394 57.73 8.77 1.18
N PHE A 395 58.10 9.86 0.51
CA PHE A 395 57.16 10.86 0.00
C PHE A 395 57.50 11.27 -1.44
N GLU A 396 56.47 11.32 -2.29
CA GLU A 396 56.57 11.85 -3.64
C GLU A 396 55.33 12.70 -3.98
N PRO A 397 55.46 14.04 -4.10
CA PRO A 397 54.34 14.92 -4.45
C PRO A 397 53.88 14.80 -5.91
N CYS A 398 54.64 14.07 -6.75
CA CYS A 398 54.45 13.91 -8.20
C CYS A 398 54.43 15.22 -9.00
N LEU A 399 54.27 15.10 -10.32
CA LEU A 399 54.26 16.23 -11.27
C LEU A 399 52.97 17.07 -11.19
N HIS A 400 53.03 18.31 -11.67
CA HIS A 400 51.95 19.31 -11.55
C HIS A 400 50.61 18.99 -12.24
N ASP A 401 50.54 17.96 -13.10
CA ASP A 401 49.30 17.47 -13.73
C ASP A 401 48.45 18.60 -14.37
N GLY A 402 49.07 19.42 -15.22
CA GLY A 402 48.39 20.57 -15.83
C GLY A 402 47.99 21.67 -14.83
N GLY A 403 48.70 21.76 -13.70
CA GLY A 403 48.46 22.73 -12.62
C GLY A 403 47.53 22.23 -11.52
N LYS A 404 46.90 21.06 -11.67
CA LYS A 404 45.94 20.50 -10.70
C LYS A 404 46.61 19.86 -9.48
N ASN A 405 47.91 19.59 -9.54
CA ASN A 405 48.66 18.87 -8.50
C ASN A 405 49.77 19.71 -7.83
N THR A 406 49.59 21.03 -7.77
CA THR A 406 50.57 21.99 -7.22
C THR A 406 50.63 22.04 -5.69
N ALA A 407 49.56 21.60 -5.01
CA ALA A 407 49.48 21.58 -3.56
C ALA A 407 50.60 20.69 -2.93
N PRO A 408 51.11 21.05 -1.74
CA PRO A 408 52.12 20.29 -1.03
C PRO A 408 51.56 18.99 -0.42
N LEU A 409 52.45 18.05 -0.15
CA LEU A 409 52.24 17.04 0.89
C LEU A 409 52.63 17.66 2.23
N VAL A 410 51.84 17.44 3.28
CA VAL A 410 52.09 18.00 4.61
C VAL A 410 52.04 16.88 5.65
N ILE A 411 53.12 16.68 6.39
CA ILE A 411 53.17 15.73 7.52
C ILE A 411 52.41 16.34 8.70
N CYS A 412 51.41 15.64 9.21
CA CYS A 412 50.57 16.12 10.30
C CYS A 412 51.31 16.04 11.65
N SER A 413 51.11 17.06 12.48
CA SER A 413 51.50 17.07 13.90
C SER A 413 50.30 16.71 14.78
N GLU A 414 50.53 16.04 15.92
CA GLU A 414 49.46 15.77 16.90
C GLU A 414 48.81 17.05 17.43
N LEU A 415 49.57 18.16 17.52
CA LEU A 415 49.13 19.43 18.10
C LEU A 415 48.15 20.24 17.23
N HIS A 416 48.00 19.95 15.93
CA HIS A 416 47.07 20.70 15.06
C HIS A 416 45.62 20.19 15.12
N LYS A 417 45.30 19.21 15.99
CA LYS A 417 43.92 18.67 16.11
C LYS A 417 43.05 19.34 17.16
N SER A 418 43.56 20.27 17.98
CA SER A 418 42.80 20.89 19.07
C SER A 418 42.09 22.21 18.72
N GLU A 419 42.37 22.86 17.57
CA GLU A 419 41.81 24.18 17.26
C GLU A 419 40.56 24.20 16.37
N GLU A 420 40.14 23.06 15.82
CA GLU A 420 38.90 22.96 15.02
C GLU A 420 37.72 22.47 15.87
N SER A 421 37.47 23.12 17.02
CA SER A 421 36.27 22.88 17.84
C SER A 421 35.89 24.07 18.73
N ILE A 422 35.79 25.27 18.17
CA ILE A 422 34.91 26.32 18.72
C ILE A 422 34.13 26.95 17.57
N VAL A 423 32.88 26.51 17.44
CA VAL A 423 31.86 26.98 16.49
C VAL A 423 31.26 28.30 17.03
N PRO A 424 30.71 29.18 16.18
CA PRO A 424 29.27 29.41 16.34
C PRO A 424 28.47 29.21 15.06
N LYS A 425 27.30 28.62 15.29
CA LYS A 425 26.25 28.19 14.38
C LYS A 425 25.55 29.42 13.77
N PRO A 426 25.08 29.37 12.50
CA PRO A 426 24.40 30.50 11.89
C PRO A 426 22.95 30.61 12.39
N GLU A 427 22.55 31.81 12.80
CA GLU A 427 21.16 32.16 13.07
C GLU A 427 20.40 32.49 11.78
N GLY A 428 19.15 32.01 11.72
CA GLY A 428 18.00 32.82 11.28
C GLY A 428 17.79 33.10 9.80
N LYS A 429 16.76 32.49 9.23
CA LYS A 429 16.16 32.79 7.92
C LYS A 429 15.68 34.25 7.80
N GLY A 430 15.90 34.85 6.64
CA GLY A 430 15.13 35.98 6.10
C GLY A 430 15.20 35.98 4.57
N HIS A 431 14.07 35.79 3.90
CA HIS A 431 13.89 36.00 2.46
C HIS A 431 13.57 37.48 2.21
N ALA A 432 14.21 38.10 1.21
CA ALA A 432 13.56 38.97 0.21
C ALA A 432 14.57 39.43 -0.87
N ASN A 433 14.03 39.65 -2.07
CA ASN A 433 14.64 40.07 -3.33
C ASN A 433 15.37 41.42 -3.29
N GLY A 434 16.23 41.63 -4.31
CA GLY A 434 16.25 42.89 -5.06
C GLY A 434 17.49 43.76 -4.93
N ASP A 435 18.37 43.62 -5.92
CA ASP A 435 19.12 44.65 -6.67
C ASP A 435 19.62 45.93 -5.97
N VAL A 436 20.92 46.20 -6.11
CA VAL A 436 21.55 47.42 -6.70
C VAL A 436 23.01 47.54 -6.25
N SER A 437 23.86 47.68 -7.26
CA SER A 437 25.28 48.02 -7.21
C SER A 437 25.50 49.46 -6.74
N LEU A 438 26.40 49.66 -5.76
CA LEU A 438 27.13 50.93 -5.60
C LEU A 438 28.60 50.66 -5.25
N LYS A 439 29.47 51.00 -6.22
CA LYS A 439 30.89 51.26 -6.05
C LYS A 439 31.12 52.38 -5.02
N VAL A 440 32.02 52.17 -4.07
CA VAL A 440 32.85 53.24 -3.50
C VAL A 440 34.28 52.73 -3.35
N ASN A 441 35.22 53.59 -3.77
CA ASN A 441 36.64 53.33 -3.94
C ASN A 441 37.44 53.32 -2.63
N SER A 442 38.61 52.69 -2.76
CA SER A 442 39.81 52.68 -1.94
C SER A 442 40.24 54.05 -1.41
N SER A 443 40.58 54.15 -0.12
CA SER A 443 41.85 54.69 0.41
C SER A 443 41.76 54.89 1.93
N LEU A 444 42.93 54.83 2.59
CA LEU A 444 43.25 55.22 3.99
C LEU A 444 43.38 54.08 5.02
N LEU A 445 44.60 53.54 5.06
CA LEU A 445 45.27 53.01 6.27
C LEU A 445 45.59 54.16 7.24
N PRO A 446 45.65 53.87 8.56
CA PRO A 446 46.66 54.46 9.43
C PRO A 446 47.50 53.40 10.20
N PRO A 447 48.64 53.78 10.79
CA PRO A 447 49.78 52.90 11.02
C PRO A 447 49.77 52.19 12.39
N LYS A 448 50.47 51.04 12.46
CA LYS A 448 50.83 50.33 13.69
C LYS A 448 52.03 51.02 14.36
N GLY A 449 51.90 51.36 15.65
CA GLY A 449 53.02 51.64 16.55
C GLY A 449 53.60 50.35 17.16
N PRO A 450 54.84 50.39 17.72
CA PRO A 450 55.57 49.19 18.12
C PRO A 450 55.60 48.93 19.65
N GLU A 451 56.16 47.76 19.97
CA GLU A 451 56.75 47.30 21.25
C GLU A 451 55.88 46.53 22.24
N LEU A 452 56.28 45.27 22.47
CA LEU A 452 56.52 44.78 23.82
C LEU A 452 57.65 43.73 23.79
N LYS A 453 58.80 44.12 24.33
CA LYS A 453 59.90 43.24 24.71
C LYS A 453 59.87 43.08 26.23
N ASP A 454 60.29 41.87 26.63
CA ASP A 454 60.92 41.50 27.90
C ASP A 454 60.05 41.27 29.14
N ILE A 455 60.58 40.38 29.99
CA ILE A 455 60.09 39.86 31.28
C ILE A 455 59.21 38.60 31.05
N ILE A 456 59.65 37.36 31.32
CA ILE A 456 60.23 36.82 32.57
C ILE A 456 61.17 35.62 32.27
N LEU A 457 62.38 35.67 32.83
CA LEU A 457 63.29 34.54 33.07
C LEU A 457 62.93 33.80 34.37
N SER A 458 63.38 32.54 34.47
CA SER A 458 63.54 31.66 35.67
C SER A 458 62.24 31.10 36.28
N LEU A 459 62.07 29.79 36.50
CA LEU A 459 62.85 28.85 37.35
C LEU A 459 62.17 27.43 37.26
N PRO A 460 62.63 26.36 37.94
CA PRO A 460 63.77 25.48 37.68
C PRO A 460 63.39 24.01 37.35
N SER A 461 64.40 23.28 36.87
CA SER A 461 64.48 21.82 36.87
C SER A 461 64.77 21.30 38.28
N ASP A 462 63.93 20.40 38.81
CA ASP A 462 64.32 19.21 39.57
C ASP A 462 63.10 18.61 40.29
N LEU A 463 62.78 17.35 39.95
CA LEU A 463 62.27 16.36 40.88
C LEU A 463 62.53 14.98 40.27
N GLY A 464 63.44 14.26 40.93
CA GLY A 464 63.86 12.92 40.60
C GLY A 464 62.80 11.82 40.85
N PRO A 465 63.21 10.55 40.75
CA PRO A 465 62.41 9.46 40.24
C PRO A 465 61.59 8.75 41.32
N ALA A 466 60.37 8.35 40.97
CA ALA A 466 59.60 7.41 41.77
C ALA A 466 58.93 6.37 40.87
N LEU A 467 58.94 5.13 41.36
CA LEU A 467 58.26 3.95 40.83
C LEU A 467 58.99 3.17 39.73
N GLN A 468 60.13 2.60 40.13
CA GLN A 468 60.37 1.18 39.86
C GLN A 468 59.18 0.34 40.36
N GLY A 469 58.77 -0.63 39.56
CA GLY A 469 57.93 -1.73 40.00
C GLY A 469 56.65 -1.88 39.20
N LEU A 470 56.75 -2.46 38.01
CA LEU A 470 55.73 -3.39 37.51
C LEU A 470 56.38 -4.35 36.51
N LYS A 471 56.37 -5.61 36.93
CA LYS A 471 56.89 -6.79 36.26
C LYS A 471 56.05 -7.07 35.01
N VAL A 472 56.70 -7.15 33.85
CA VAL A 472 56.09 -7.52 32.57
C VAL A 472 55.82 -9.04 32.55
N PRO A 473 54.63 -9.53 32.13
CA PRO A 473 54.46 -10.89 31.69
C PRO A 473 54.96 -11.05 30.25
N SER A 474 55.76 -12.09 30.04
CA SER A 474 56.29 -12.53 28.75
C SER A 474 55.19 -12.97 27.77
N PHE A 475 55.23 -12.48 26.54
CA PHE A 475 54.80 -13.18 25.34
C PHE A 475 55.83 -12.96 24.23
#